data_AF-A0A0N8K2N4-F1
#
_entry.id   AF-A0A0N8K2N4-F1
#
_cell.length_a   1.000
_cell.length_b   1.000
_cell.length_c   1.000
_cell.angle_alpha   90.00
_cell.angle_beta   90.00
_cell.angle_gamma   90.00
#
_symmetry.space_group_name_H-M   'P 1'
#
loop_
_entity.id
_entity.type
_entity.pdbx_description
1 polymer ?
#
loop_
_entity_poly.entity_id
_entity_poly.type
_entity_poly.pdbx_seq_one_letter_code
_entity_poly.pdbx_strand_id
1 'polypeptide(L)' 'MEAKAEMYTDPVTGYKVFTEFAHLQRGKCCGSGCRHCPYGQVNVKDPAKKKKFNTAFYA' A
#
# COMPACT_ATOMS: atom_id res chain seq x y z
N MET A 1 -20.76 -9.43 -7.71
CA MET A 1 -19.34 -9.10 -7.96
C MET A 1 -18.97 -7.97 -7.03
N GLU A 2 -18.40 -8.25 -5.88
CA GLU A 2 -17.87 -7.21 -4.99
C GLU A 2 -16.54 -6.73 -5.57
N ALA A 3 -16.52 -5.51 -6.10
CA ALA A 3 -15.29 -4.89 -6.56
C ALA A 3 -14.43 -4.57 -5.32
N LYS A 4 -13.52 -5.49 -4.97
CA LYS A 4 -12.52 -5.26 -3.92
C LYS A 4 -11.72 -4.01 -4.30
N ALA A 5 -11.89 -2.93 -3.53
CA ALA A 5 -11.29 -1.65 -3.85
C ALA A 5 -9.76 -1.78 -4.00
N GLU A 6 -9.24 -1.42 -5.17
CA GLU A 6 -7.82 -1.48 -5.47
C GLU A 6 -7.04 -0.39 -4.71
N MET A 7 -7.68 0.74 -4.48
CA MET A 7 -7.10 1.87 -3.76
C MET A 7 -8.18 2.59 -2.97
N TYR A 8 -7.77 3.30 -1.92
CA TYR A 8 -8.62 4.23 -1.20
C TYR A 8 -7.87 5.52 -0.89
N THR A 9 -8.61 6.60 -0.71
CA THR A 9 -8.04 7.87 -0.29
C THR A 9 -7.95 7.88 1.22
N ASP A 10 -6.74 8.08 1.75
CA ASP A 10 -6.55 8.29 3.17
C ASP A 10 -7.17 9.63 3.59
N PRO A 11 -8.14 9.66 4.52
CA PRO A 11 -8.84 10.91 4.87
C PRO A 11 -7.94 11.88 5.65
N VAL A 12 -6.85 11.40 6.27
CA VAL A 12 -5.95 12.22 7.06
C VAL A 12 -4.90 12.87 6.17
N THR A 13 -4.32 12.09 5.25
CA THR A 13 -3.21 12.56 4.41
C THR A 13 -3.64 12.93 2.99
N GLY A 14 -4.85 12.60 2.56
CA GLY A 14 -5.34 12.79 1.19
C GLY A 14 -4.65 11.91 0.14
N TYR A 15 -3.83 10.95 0.56
CA TYR A 15 -3.05 10.12 -0.36
C TYR A 15 -3.88 8.94 -0.89
N LYS A 16 -3.69 8.61 -2.16
CA LYS A 16 -4.21 7.37 -2.73
C LYS A 16 -3.35 6.20 -2.26
N VAL A 17 -3.91 5.40 -1.37
CA VAL A 17 -3.26 4.22 -0.80
C VAL A 17 -3.74 2.99 -1.54
N PHE A 18 -2.80 2.26 -2.12
CA PHE A 18 -3.05 0.95 -2.71
C PHE A 18 -3.35 -0.08 -1.62
N THR A 19 -4.37 -0.90 -1.85
CA THR A 19 -4.64 -2.08 -1.03
C THR A 19 -3.69 -3.21 -1.40
N GLU A 20 -3.61 -4.22 -0.54
CA GLU A 20 -2.84 -5.43 -0.83
C GLU A 20 -3.30 -6.08 -2.14
N PHE A 21 -4.60 -6.09 -2.41
CA PHE A 21 -5.16 -6.65 -3.64
C PHE A 21 -4.66 -5.95 -4.90
N ALA A 22 -4.54 -4.62 -4.90
CA ALA A 22 -3.97 -3.92 -6.04
C ALA A 22 -2.48 -4.20 -6.21
N HIS A 23 -1.73 -4.41 -5.12
CA HIS A 23 -0.35 -4.85 -5.23
C HIS A 23 -0.21 -6.28 -5.77
N LEU A 24 -1.12 -7.18 -5.38
CA LEU A 24 -1.18 -8.55 -5.90
C LEU A 24 -1.54 -8.54 -7.39
N GLN A 25 -2.60 -7.83 -7.79
CA GLN A 25 -2.97 -7.68 -9.21
C GLN A 25 -1.87 -7.01 -10.04
N ARG A 26 -1.19 -5.99 -9.50
CA ARG A 26 -0.11 -5.28 -10.21
C ARG A 26 1.19 -6.10 -10.29
N GLY A 27 1.37 -7.08 -9.40
CA GLY A 27 2.58 -7.91 -9.35
C GLY A 27 3.85 -7.18 -8.90
N LYS A 28 3.78 -5.92 -8.44
CA LYS A 28 4.98 -5.15 -8.04
C LYS A 28 4.73 -4.06 -6.99
N CYS A 29 5.82 -3.70 -6.31
CA CYS A 29 5.85 -2.59 -5.35
C CYS A 29 5.65 -1.22 -6.04
N CYS A 30 4.76 -0.39 -5.48
CA CYS A 30 4.46 0.97 -5.94
C CYS A 30 5.67 1.93 -5.87
N GLY A 31 6.59 1.71 -4.93
CA GLY A 31 7.71 2.62 -4.65
C GLY A 31 7.35 3.84 -3.78
N SER A 32 6.09 3.97 -3.34
CA SER A 32 5.61 5.12 -2.55
C SER A 32 5.57 4.89 -1.03
N GLY A 33 6.07 3.77 -0.52
CA GLY A 33 5.96 3.44 0.91
C GLY A 33 4.54 3.07 1.33
N CYS A 34 3.79 2.40 0.44
CA CYS A 34 2.40 2.00 0.67
C CYS A 34 2.29 1.09 1.91
N ARG A 35 1.26 1.31 2.75
CA ARG A 35 1.07 0.56 4.02
C ARG A 35 0.70 -0.91 3.85
N HIS A 36 0.05 -1.27 2.74
CA HIS A 36 -0.36 -2.64 2.43
C HIS A 36 0.56 -3.29 1.39
N CYS A 37 1.85 -2.93 1.36
CA CYS A 37 2.76 -3.47 0.35
C CYS A 37 3.22 -4.89 0.74
N PRO A 38 2.80 -5.96 0.02
CA PRO A 38 3.22 -7.33 0.31
C PRO A 38 4.70 -7.56 -0.03
N TYR A 39 5.28 -6.73 -0.90
CA TYR A 39 6.66 -6.83 -1.36
C TYR A 39 7.66 -6.10 -0.45
N GLY A 40 7.33 -5.83 0.80
CA GLY A 40 8.26 -5.21 1.76
C GLY A 40 8.84 -3.87 1.31
N GLN A 41 8.10 -3.09 0.51
CA GLN A 41 8.52 -1.77 0.03
C GLN A 41 9.87 -1.79 -0.72
N VAL A 42 10.20 -2.87 -1.43
CA VAL A 42 11.49 -3.04 -2.16
C VAL A 42 11.79 -1.93 -3.17
N ASN A 43 10.78 -1.35 -3.80
CA ASN A 43 10.95 -0.31 -4.81
C ASN A 43 10.97 1.13 -4.23
N VAL A 44 10.90 1.26 -2.90
CA VAL A 44 11.03 2.56 -2.24
C VAL A 44 12.52 2.90 -2.16
N LYS A 45 12.96 3.84 -3.00
CA LYS A 45 14.37 4.26 -3.09
C LYS A 45 14.85 4.97 -1.84
N ASP A 46 13.98 5.74 -1.22
CA ASP A 46 14.28 6.50 -0.02
C ASP A 46 14.01 5.67 1.23
N PRO A 47 15.03 5.32 2.05
CA PRO A 47 14.83 4.50 3.23
C PRO A 47 14.02 5.20 4.32
N ALA A 48 14.01 6.53 4.40
CA ALA A 48 13.19 7.27 5.38
C ALA A 48 11.68 7.20 5.06
N LYS A 49 11.31 6.96 3.80
CA LYS A 49 9.93 6.66 3.39
C LYS A 49 9.50 5.23 3.66
N LYS A 50 10.43 4.33 4.00
CA LYS A 50 10.09 2.95 4.36
C LYS A 50 9.49 2.93 5.76
N LYS A 51 8.21 2.60 5.84
CA LYS A 51 7.47 2.59 7.10
C LYS A 51 6.91 1.19 7.33
N LYS A 52 7.17 0.63 8.52
CA LYS A 52 6.52 -0.59 9.00
C LYS A 52 5.16 -0.20 9.54
N PHE A 53 4.11 -0.52 8.79
CA PHE A 53 2.74 -0.35 9.27
C PHE A 53 2.27 -1.70 9.79
N ASN A 54 1.73 -1.71 11.01
CA ASN A 54 1.19 -2.93 11.59
C ASN A 54 -0.11 -3.26 10.85
N THR A 55 -0.11 -4.32 10.05
CA THR A 55 -1.26 -4.73 9.22
C THR A 55 -2.48 -5.12 10.06
N ALA A 56 -2.32 -5.32 11.36
CA ALA A 56 -3.37 -5.69 12.32
C ALA A 56 -4.45 -4.62 12.54
N PHE A 57 -4.22 -3.36 12.18
CA PHE A 57 -5.19 -2.27 12.44
C PHE A 57 -6.22 -2.04 11.33
N TYR A 58 -6.09 -2.72 10.19
CA TYR A 58 -6.94 -2.51 9.00
C TYR A 58 -7.34 -3.84 8.35
N ALA A 59 -7.74 -4.81 9.19
CA ALA A 59 -8.40 -6.05 8.78
C ALA A 59 -9.90 -5.82 8.58
#